data_AF-A0AA37LX06-F1
#
_entry.id   AF-A0AA37LX06-F1
#
_cell.length_a   1.000
_cell.length_b   1.000
_cell.length_c   1.000
_cell.angle_alpha   90.00
_cell.angle_beta   90.00
_cell.angle_gamma   90.00
#
_symmetry.space_group_name_H-M   'P 1'
#
loop_
_entity.id
_entity.type
_entity.pdbx_description
1 polymer ?
#
loop_
_entity_poly.entity_id
_entity_poly.type
_entity_poly.pdbx_seq_one_letter_code
_entity_poly.pdbx_strand_id
1 'polypeptide(L)'
;MSAEADRFIREVWGLQGAAYLVVGLRYYSRASTLGWRKFAWDDALMGIATIVYTAESVAAYYVVAFWKGLANNGMTDGQRASVDPTSEEWQLRVNGSKTHVIGLLLYTTLLWLLKACWVVYYSRLTYVAIVNRSSDRH
;
A
#
# COMPACT_ATOMS: atom_id res chain seq x y z
N MET A 1 20.75 0.96 15.19
CA MET A 1 20.05 0.40 14.02
C MET A 1 21.09 -0.32 13.19
N SER A 2 20.81 -1.53 12.66
CA SER A 2 21.80 -2.27 11.86
C SER A 2 21.93 -1.65 10.46
N ALA A 3 23.06 -1.88 9.78
CA ALA A 3 23.25 -1.40 8.40
C ALA A 3 22.14 -1.88 7.44
N GLU A 4 21.66 -3.11 7.65
CA GLU A 4 20.54 -3.68 6.89
C GLU A 4 19.22 -2.93 7.13
N ALA A 5 18.94 -2.55 8.38
CA ALA A 5 17.75 -1.78 8.72
C ALA A 5 17.78 -0.39 8.08
N ASP A 6 18.93 0.28 8.10
CA ASP A 6 19.10 1.60 7.46
C ASP A 6 18.88 1.53 5.95
N ARG A 7 19.43 0.48 5.31
CA ARG A 7 19.25 0.23 3.87
C ARG A 7 17.77 0.00 3.54
N PHE A 8 17.09 -0.87 4.28
CA PHE A 8 15.68 -1.14 4.09
C PHE A 8 14.83 0.13 4.23
N ILE A 9 15.07 0.94 5.26
CA ILE A 9 14.33 2.19 5.49
C ILE A 9 14.50 3.15 4.30
N ARG A 10 15.72 3.28 3.77
CA ARG A 10 15.97 4.10 2.57
C ARG A 10 15.23 3.57 1.35
N GLU A 11 15.22 2.27 1.13
CA GLU A 11 14.51 1.63 0.02
C GLU A 11 12.99 1.87 0.13
N VAL A 12 12.39 1.67 1.30
CA VAL A 12 10.95 1.91 1.54
C VAL A 12 10.56 3.35 1.23
N TRP A 13 11.28 4.34 1.78
CA TRP A 13 10.94 5.74 1.55
C TRP A 13 11.25 6.20 0.13
N GLY A 14 12.29 5.64 -0.51
CA GLY A 14 12.59 5.87 -1.91
C GLY A 14 11.47 5.40 -2.84
N LEU A 15 10.97 4.18 -2.61
CA LEU A 15 9.84 3.62 -3.37
C LEU A 15 8.54 4.40 -3.11
N GLN A 16 8.29 4.79 -1.86
CA GLN A 16 7.14 5.63 -1.50
C GLN A 16 7.16 6.96 -2.26
N GLY A 17 8.33 7.62 -2.32
CA GLY A 17 8.52 8.86 -3.07
C GLY A 17 8.30 8.68 -4.57
N ALA A 18 8.84 7.60 -5.15
CA ALA A 18 8.63 7.28 -6.57
C ALA A 18 7.14 7.04 -6.89
N ALA A 19 6.41 6.33 -6.02
CA ALA A 19 4.98 6.11 -6.18
C ALA A 19 4.20 7.43 -6.14
N TYR A 20 4.48 8.32 -5.17
CA TYR A 20 3.85 9.64 -5.11
C TYR A 20 4.13 10.48 -6.35
N LEU A 21 5.35 10.41 -6.89
CA LEU A 21 5.69 11.11 -8.13
C LEU A 21 4.82 10.61 -9.30
N VAL A 22 4.72 9.28 -9.47
CA VAL A 22 3.92 8.68 -10.54
C VAL A 22 2.44 9.03 -10.41
N VAL A 23 1.88 8.93 -9.20
CA VAL A 23 0.47 9.29 -8.93
C VAL A 23 0.25 10.79 -9.10
N GLY A 24 1.19 11.64 -8.69
CA GLY A 24 1.15 13.08 -8.89
C GLY A 24 1.13 13.45 -10.38
N LEU A 25 2.01 12.84 -11.18
CA LEU A 25 2.04 13.00 -12.63
C LEU A 25 0.74 12.53 -13.28
N ARG A 26 0.14 11.45 -12.79
CA ARG A 26 -1.18 10.97 -13.24
C ARG A 26 -2.25 12.03 -13.01
N TYR A 27 -2.35 12.59 -11.81
CA TYR A 27 -3.33 13.63 -11.51
C TYR A 27 -3.09 14.92 -12.31
N TYR A 28 -1.82 15.33 -12.46
CA TYR A 28 -1.46 16.48 -13.29
C TYR A 28 -1.90 16.31 -14.75
N SER A 29 -1.54 15.19 -15.38
CA SER A 29 -1.92 14.86 -16.76
C SER A 29 -3.43 14.83 -16.96
N ARG A 30 -4.16 14.32 -15.96
CA ARG A 30 -5.63 14.28 -16.02
C ARG A 30 -6.23 15.67 -15.87
N ALA A 31 -5.73 16.48 -14.94
CA ALA A 31 -6.19 17.85 -14.74
C ALA A 31 -5.93 18.73 -15.97
N SER A 32 -4.79 18.55 -16.66
CA SER A 32 -4.47 19.28 -17.88
C SER A 32 -5.32 18.85 -19.09
N THR A 33 -5.74 17.58 -19.17
CA THR A 33 -6.46 17.04 -20.33
C THR A 33 -7.98 17.14 -20.23
N LEU A 34 -8.55 16.86 -19.05
CA LEU A 34 -10.01 16.75 -18.85
C LEU A 34 -10.61 17.90 -18.01
N GLY A 35 -9.75 18.69 -17.37
CA GLY A 35 -10.15 19.73 -16.41
C GLY A 35 -10.54 19.18 -15.03
N TRP A 36 -10.38 20.01 -14.00
CA TRP A 36 -10.57 19.66 -12.58
C TRP A 36 -11.99 19.20 -12.19
N ARG A 37 -13.00 19.44 -13.03
CA ARG A 37 -14.40 19.08 -12.75
C ARG A 37 -14.80 17.65 -13.14
N LYS A 38 -13.91 16.87 -13.77
CA LYS A 38 -14.21 15.51 -14.26
C LYS A 38 -13.38 14.41 -13.58
N PHE A 39 -13.13 14.54 -12.28
CA PHE A 39 -12.59 13.44 -11.48
C PHE A 39 -13.56 12.26 -11.50
N ALA A 40 -13.09 11.07 -11.86
CA ALA A 40 -13.92 9.88 -11.90
C ALA A 40 -13.58 8.95 -10.73
N TRP A 41 -14.40 7.91 -10.55
CA TRP A 41 -14.23 6.96 -9.45
C TRP A 41 -12.87 6.28 -9.41
N ASP A 42 -12.20 6.10 -10.56
CA ASP A 42 -10.84 5.55 -10.61
C ASP A 42 -9.80 6.46 -9.94
N ASP A 43 -9.99 7.79 -10.01
CA ASP A 43 -9.13 8.75 -9.33
C ASP A 43 -9.29 8.72 -7.81
N ALA A 44 -10.52 8.57 -7.34
CA ALA A 44 -10.79 8.46 -5.91
C ALA A 44 -10.18 7.17 -5.34
N LEU A 45 -10.33 6.05 -6.05
CA LEU A 45 -9.72 4.77 -5.69
C LEU A 45 -8.19 4.84 -5.67
N MET A 46 -7.58 5.54 -6.63
CA MET A 46 -6.13 5.77 -6.64
C MET A 46 -5.66 6.62 -5.46
N GLY A 47 -6.46 7.61 -5.04
CA GLY A 47 -6.15 8.43 -3.85
C GLY A 47 -6.21 7.60 -2.57
N ILE A 48 -7.25 6.77 -2.42
CA ILE A 48 -7.36 5.85 -1.28
C ILE A 48 -6.22 4.82 -1.30
N ALA A 49 -5.88 4.27 -2.47
CA ALA A 49 -4.76 3.35 -2.62
C ALA A 49 -3.43 4.00 -2.18
N THR A 50 -3.24 5.28 -2.50
CA THR A 50 -2.06 6.05 -2.06
C THR A 50 -2.01 6.14 -0.54
N ILE A 51 -3.12 6.44 0.14
CA ILE A 51 -3.20 6.52 1.61
C ILE A 51 -2.91 5.15 2.24
N VAL A 52 -3.48 4.07 1.69
CA VAL A 52 -3.25 2.70 2.20
C VAL A 52 -1.79 2.30 2.00
N TYR A 53 -1.19 2.64 0.86
CA TYR A 53 0.22 2.39 0.60
C TYR A 53 1.13 3.17 1.57
N THR A 54 0.78 4.42 1.92
CA THR A 54 1.49 5.16 2.98
C THR A 54 1.42 4.43 4.31
N ALA A 55 0.23 3.96 4.69
CA ALA A 55 0.04 3.24 5.94
C ALA A 55 0.83 1.92 5.97
N GLU A 56 0.90 1.21 4.84
CA GLU A 56 1.70 -0.01 4.67
C GLU A 56 3.20 0.28 4.88
N SER A 57 3.72 1.32 4.22
CA SER A 57 5.13 1.73 4.35
C SER A 57 5.47 2.17 5.77
N VAL A 58 4.55 2.86 6.46
CA VAL A 58 4.69 3.21 7.87
C VAL A 58 4.71 1.95 8.75
N ALA A 59 3.82 0.98 8.51
CA ALA A 59 3.82 -0.27 9.26
C ALA A 59 5.15 -1.04 9.07
N ALA A 60 5.67 -1.11 7.85
CA ALA A 60 6.98 -1.70 7.55
C ALA A 60 8.13 -0.96 8.27
N TYR A 61 8.09 0.37 8.30
CA TYR A 61 9.03 1.18 9.07
C TYR A 61 8.97 0.84 10.57
N TYR A 62 7.78 0.70 11.16
CA TYR A 62 7.63 0.34 12.58
C TYR A 62 8.25 -1.02 12.91
N VAL A 63 8.08 -2.02 12.06
CA VAL A 63 8.69 -3.35 12.22
C VAL A 63 10.20 -3.27 12.33
N VAL A 64 10.84 -2.49 11.46
CA VAL A 64 12.30 -2.43 11.39
C VAL A 64 12.89 -1.48 12.42
N ALA A 65 12.31 -0.29 12.59
CA ALA A 65 12.86 0.76 13.45
C ALA A 65 12.56 0.54 14.95
N PHE A 66 11.37 0.03 15.30
CA PHE A 66 10.93 -0.09 16.69
C PHE A 66 10.91 -1.54 17.18
N TRP A 67 10.38 -2.46 16.36
CA TRP A 67 10.24 -3.86 16.77
C TRP A 67 11.50 -4.69 16.53
N LYS A 68 12.59 -4.07 16.05
CA LYS A 68 13.89 -4.73 15.75
C LYS A 68 13.74 -5.92 14.78
N GLY A 69 12.70 -5.92 13.94
CA GLY A 69 12.35 -7.04 13.07
C GLY A 69 11.81 -8.28 13.81
N LEU A 70 11.51 -8.18 15.11
CA LEU A 70 11.02 -9.30 15.90
C LEU A 70 9.53 -9.53 15.70
N ALA A 71 9.15 -10.79 15.54
CA ALA A 71 7.78 -11.27 15.56
C ALA A 71 7.76 -12.76 15.96
N ASN A 72 6.57 -13.36 16.03
CA ASN A 72 6.37 -14.76 16.40
C ASN A 72 6.43 -15.77 15.23
N ASN A 73 6.45 -15.28 13.98
CA ASN A 73 6.41 -16.10 12.77
C ASN A 73 7.65 -16.99 12.57
N GLY A 74 8.80 -16.62 13.14
CA GLY A 74 10.04 -17.40 13.10
C GLY A 74 10.28 -18.33 14.29
N MET A 75 9.29 -18.50 15.19
CA MET A 75 9.47 -19.26 16.44
C MET A 75 8.68 -20.57 16.44
N THR A 76 9.27 -21.62 17.00
CA THR A 76 8.54 -22.86 17.34
C THR A 76 7.60 -22.62 18.53
N ASP A 77 6.60 -23.49 18.71
CA ASP A 77 5.66 -23.35 19.82
C ASP A 77 6.34 -23.46 21.19
N GLY A 78 7.35 -24.33 21.31
CA GLY A 78 8.18 -24.44 22.52
C GLY A 78 8.97 -23.17 22.81
N GLN A 79 9.56 -22.55 21.79
CA GLN A 79 10.26 -21.28 21.93
C GLN A 79 9.32 -20.14 22.35
N ARG A 80 8.09 -20.11 21.80
CA ARG A 80 7.09 -19.09 22.18
C ARG A 80 6.64 -19.26 23.63
N ALA A 81 6.45 -20.49 24.08
CA ALA A 81 6.05 -20.79 25.46
C ALA A 81 7.16 -20.46 26.49
N SER A 82 8.44 -20.50 26.07
CA SER A 82 9.57 -20.19 26.94
C SER A 82 9.89 -18.69 27.08
N VAL A 83 9.29 -17.81 26.26
CA VAL A 83 9.53 -16.37 26.40
C VAL A 83 8.80 -15.84 27.62
N ASP A 84 9.55 -15.21 28.52
CA ASP A 84 9.01 -14.57 29.71
C ASP A 84 8.03 -13.44 29.34
N PRO A 85 6.74 -13.52 29.73
CA PRO A 85 5.73 -12.50 29.43
C PRO A 85 6.03 -11.09 29.97
N THR A 86 6.92 -10.98 30.95
CA THR A 86 7.32 -9.70 31.56
C THR A 86 8.54 -9.07 30.89
N SER A 87 9.20 -9.80 29.99
CA SER A 87 10.41 -9.34 29.31
C SER A 87 10.13 -8.30 28.21
N GLU A 88 11.14 -7.46 27.92
CA GLU A 88 11.12 -6.54 26.76
C GLU A 88 10.93 -7.32 25.45
N GLU A 89 11.56 -8.49 25.33
CA GLU A 89 11.47 -9.34 24.14
C GLU A 89 10.02 -9.76 23.84
N TRP A 90 9.26 -10.16 24.88
CA TRP A 90 7.85 -10.49 24.72
C TRP A 90 7.05 -9.33 24.13
N GLN A 91 7.25 -8.12 24.67
CA GLN A 91 6.55 -6.92 24.21
C GLN A 91 6.90 -6.58 22.75
N LEU A 92 8.19 -6.65 22.39
CA LEU A 92 8.65 -6.42 21.02
C LEU A 92 8.04 -7.43 20.04
N ARG A 93 8.00 -8.72 20.41
CA ARG A 93 7.43 -9.77 19.57
C ARG A 93 5.92 -9.66 19.41
N VAL A 94 5.18 -9.36 20.49
CA VAL A 94 3.72 -9.17 20.44
C VAL A 94 3.36 -7.99 19.53
N ASN A 95 4.03 -6.85 19.71
CA ASN A 95 3.75 -5.66 18.91
C ASN A 95 4.23 -5.80 17.45
N GLY A 96 5.37 -6.47 17.24
CA GLY A 96 5.84 -6.82 15.90
C GLY A 96 4.89 -7.77 15.17
N SER A 97 4.34 -8.79 15.85
CA SER A 97 3.33 -9.69 15.29
C SER A 97 2.03 -8.98 14.93
N LYS A 98 1.54 -8.06 15.78
CA LYS A 98 0.38 -7.21 15.46
C LYS A 98 0.65 -6.38 14.20
N THR A 99 1.84 -5.79 14.10
CA THR A 99 2.22 -4.95 12.96
C THR A 99 2.34 -5.77 11.66
N HIS A 100 2.82 -7.01 11.72
CA HIS A 100 2.80 -7.91 10.56
C HIS A 100 1.39 -8.22 10.06
N VAL A 101 0.44 -8.49 10.97
CA VAL A 101 -0.96 -8.71 10.60
C VAL A 101 -1.56 -7.45 9.97
N ILE A 102 -1.29 -6.27 10.54
CA ILE A 102 -1.68 -4.99 9.96
C ILE A 102 -1.09 -4.83 8.56
N GLY A 103 0.20 -5.09 8.37
CA GLY A 103 0.87 -5.05 7.08
C GLY A 103 0.22 -5.97 6.04
N LEU A 104 -0.10 -7.22 6.42
CA LEU A 104 -0.79 -8.17 5.54
C LEU A 104 -2.16 -7.65 5.09
N LEU A 105 -2.94 -7.07 6.01
CA LEU A 105 -4.25 -6.51 5.70
C LEU A 105 -4.12 -5.30 4.78
N LEU A 106 -3.20 -4.37 5.08
CA LEU A 106 -2.94 -3.19 4.26
C LEU A 106 -2.50 -3.56 2.83
N TYR A 107 -1.56 -4.49 2.70
CA TYR A 107 -1.12 -5.04 1.42
C TYR A 107 -2.29 -5.64 0.62
N THR A 108 -3.11 -6.46 1.28
CA THR A 108 -4.28 -7.09 0.64
C THR A 108 -5.27 -6.04 0.18
N THR A 109 -5.59 -5.06 1.04
CA THR A 109 -6.48 -3.95 0.70
C THR A 109 -5.93 -3.12 -0.45
N LEU A 110 -4.63 -2.80 -0.46
CA LEU A 110 -3.98 -2.08 -1.54
C LEU A 110 -4.14 -2.80 -2.87
N LEU A 111 -3.86 -4.10 -2.92
CA LEU A 111 -4.03 -4.90 -4.13
C LEU A 111 -5.48 -4.87 -4.64
N TRP A 112 -6.47 -4.99 -3.75
CA TRP A 112 -7.88 -4.92 -4.14
C TRP A 112 -8.30 -3.54 -4.62
N LEU A 113 -7.80 -2.45 -4.00
CA LEU A 113 -8.04 -1.09 -4.46
C LEU A 113 -7.46 -0.85 -5.85
N LEU A 114 -6.24 -1.34 -6.12
CA LEU A 114 -5.62 -1.23 -7.44
C LEU A 114 -6.39 -2.01 -8.50
N LYS A 115 -6.84 -3.24 -8.18
CA LYS A 115 -7.71 -4.02 -9.07
C LYS A 115 -9.02 -3.29 -9.36
N ALA A 116 -9.67 -2.73 -8.33
CA ALA A 116 -10.91 -1.97 -8.50
C ALA A 116 -10.68 -0.72 -9.37
N CYS A 117 -9.57 0.00 -9.16
CA CYS A 117 -9.19 1.15 -9.97
C CYS A 117 -9.03 0.76 -11.45
N TRP A 118 -8.37 -0.37 -11.72
CA TRP A 118 -8.22 -0.90 -13.08
C TRP A 118 -9.56 -1.25 -13.71
N VAL A 119 -10.42 -1.96 -13.00
CA VAL A 119 -11.76 -2.34 -13.49
C VAL A 119 -12.57 -1.09 -13.85
N VAL A 120 -12.65 -0.11 -12.96
CA VAL A 120 -13.40 1.15 -13.22
C VAL A 120 -12.83 1.89 -14.43
N TYR A 121 -11.50 1.97 -14.54
CA TYR A 121 -10.84 2.60 -15.68
C TYR A 121 -11.19 1.90 -17.01
N TYR A 122 -11.09 0.57 -17.05
CA TYR A 122 -11.41 -0.21 -18.25
C TYR A 122 -12.89 -0.17 -18.59
N SER A 123 -13.80 -0.22 -17.61
CA SER A 123 -15.24 -0.08 -17.85
C SER A 123 -15.57 1.25 -18.52
N ARG A 124 -14.93 2.35 -18.09
CA ARG A 124 -15.10 3.67 -18.71
C ARG A 124 -14.58 3.68 -20.15
N LEU A 125 -13.41 3.11 -20.40
CA LEU A 125 -12.81 3.05 -21.74
C LEU A 125 -13.68 2.23 -22.70
N THR A 126 -14.16 1.07 -22.27
CA THR A 126 -15.02 0.19 -23.07
C THR A 126 -16.37 0.84 -23.37
N TYR A 127 -16.97 1.51 -22.39
CA TYR A 127 -18.22 2.25 -22.60
C TYR A 127 -18.06 3.33 -23.68
N VAL A 128 -17.01 4.14 -23.60
CA VAL A 128 -16.72 5.18 -24.61
C VAL A 128 -16.49 4.58 -25.99
N ALA A 129 -15.73 3.48 -26.09
CA ALA A 129 -15.48 2.81 -27.36
C ALA A 129 -16.76 2.28 -28.02
N ILE A 130 -17.69 1.73 -27.23
CA ILE A 130 -18.98 1.23 -27.72
C ILE A 130 -19.85 2.38 -28.23
N VAL A 131 -19.95 3.48 -27.48
CA VAL A 131 -20.77 4.65 -27.85
C VAL A 131 -20.26 5.30 -29.13
N ASN A 132 -18.95 5.51 -29.28
CA ASN A 132 -18.39 6.08 -30.51
C ASN A 132 -18.69 5.19 -31.73
N ARG A 133 -18.59 3.87 -31.58
CA ARG A 133 -18.89 2.91 -32.65
C ARG A 133 -20.38 2.85 -33.03
N SER A 134 -21.29 3.24 -32.14
CA SER A 134 -22.71 3.39 -32.49
C SER A 134 -23.00 4.72 -33.19
N SER A 135 -22.23 5.77 -32.92
CA SER A 135 -22.36 7.07 -33.60
C SER A 135 -21.91 7.01 -35.05
N ASP A 136 -20.81 6.30 -35.36
CA ASP A 136 -20.29 6.20 -36.73
C ASP A 136 -21.15 5.34 -37.68
N ARG A 137 -22.19 4.67 -37.16
CA ARG A 137 -23.11 3.83 -37.93
C ARG A 137 -24.39 4.55 -38.38
N HIS A 138 -24.55 5.82 -38.02
CA HIS A 138 -25.66 6.69 -38.43
C HIS A 138 -25.12 7.89 -39.20
#